data_AF-A0A960E572-F1
#
_entry.id   AF-A0A960E572-F1
#
_cell.length_a   1.000
_cell.length_b   1.000
_cell.length_c   1.000
_cell.angle_alpha   90.00
_cell.angle_beta   90.00
_cell.angle_gamma   90.00
#
_symmetry.space_group_name_H-M   'P 1'
#
loop_
_entity.id
_entity.type
_entity.pdbx_description
1 polymer ?
#
loop_
_entity_poly.entity_id
_entity_poly.type
_entity_poly.pdbx_seq_one_letter_code
_entity_poly.pdbx_strand_id
1 'polypeptide(L)'
;MRAVVGLAVGFFAAGATFFVVDRFGTGDDGGTSTLVVLDPIDYDGYCSSTYDGAKSMRLGDGANDWLCGSRVGGLWSPTPIDHDAVCAWQFGPESEPRLQPAGTAFDWICVELRG
;
A
#
# COMPACT_ATOMS: atom_id res chain seq x y z
N MET A 1 -31.21 -10.49 -49.33
CA MET A 1 -31.41 -11.38 -48.16
C MET A 1 -30.19 -12.27 -48.00
N ARG A 2 -29.40 -12.06 -46.93
CA ARG A 2 -28.74 -13.09 -46.11
C ARG A 2 -27.80 -12.40 -45.12
N ALA A 3 -28.06 -12.68 -43.84
CA ALA A 3 -27.50 -12.06 -42.66
C ALA A 3 -25.99 -12.27 -42.54
N VAL A 4 -25.26 -11.22 -42.19
CA VAL A 4 -23.91 -11.32 -41.62
C VAL A 4 -24.10 -11.48 -40.12
N VAL A 5 -23.79 -12.67 -39.62
CA VAL A 5 -23.80 -13.02 -38.20
C VAL A 5 -22.68 -12.23 -37.52
N GLY A 6 -23.07 -11.35 -36.59
CA GLY A 6 -22.16 -10.51 -35.83
C GLY A 6 -21.32 -11.31 -34.85
N LEU A 7 -20.01 -11.08 -34.89
CA LEU A 7 -19.05 -11.52 -33.88
C LEU A 7 -18.97 -10.38 -32.85
N ALA A 8 -19.77 -10.48 -31.79
CA ALA A 8 -19.71 -9.57 -30.66
C ALA A 8 -18.55 -10.01 -29.75
N VAL A 9 -17.41 -9.33 -29.84
CA VAL A 9 -16.32 -9.46 -28.87
C VAL A 9 -16.28 -8.18 -28.04
N GLY A 10 -16.83 -8.30 -26.83
CA GLY A 10 -16.33 -7.67 -25.61
C GLY A 10 -16.10 -6.16 -25.63
N PHE A 11 -17.19 -5.40 -25.49
CA PHE A 11 -17.17 -4.16 -24.72
C PHE A 11 -16.72 -4.50 -23.29
N PHE A 12 -15.60 -3.97 -22.80
CA PHE A 12 -15.33 -3.58 -21.40
C PHE A 12 -13.88 -3.07 -21.31
N ALA A 13 -13.60 -1.97 -22.01
CA ALA A 13 -12.34 -1.24 -21.92
C ALA A 13 -12.64 0.25 -21.73
N ALA A 14 -13.29 0.60 -20.62
CA ALA A 14 -13.40 1.95 -20.06
C ALA A 14 -14.34 1.88 -18.84
N GLY A 15 -13.81 1.76 -17.63
CA GLY A 15 -14.70 1.72 -16.46
C GLY A 15 -14.07 1.56 -15.08
N ALA A 16 -12.75 1.59 -14.92
CA ALA A 16 -12.12 1.40 -13.61
C ALA A 16 -11.20 2.56 -13.17
N THR A 17 -11.15 3.67 -13.91
CA THR A 17 -10.32 4.84 -13.52
C THR A 17 -11.09 5.97 -12.82
N PHE A 18 -12.43 5.87 -12.71
CA PHE A 18 -13.25 6.94 -12.11
C PHE A 18 -13.64 6.70 -10.64
N PHE A 19 -13.36 5.54 -10.05
CA PHE A 19 -13.74 5.25 -8.66
C PHE A 19 -12.71 5.68 -7.60
N VAL A 20 -11.53 6.16 -7.99
CA VAL A 20 -10.49 6.58 -7.02
C VAL A 20 -10.57 8.08 -6.71
N VAL A 21 -11.13 8.91 -7.61
CA VAL A 21 -11.11 10.38 -7.46
C VAL A 21 -12.23 10.90 -6.55
N ASP A 22 -13.37 10.22 -6.45
CA ASP A 22 -14.52 10.72 -5.66
C ASP A 22 -14.41 10.41 -4.15
N ARG A 23 -13.40 9.67 -3.71
CA ARG A 23 -13.26 9.29 -2.29
C ARG A 23 -12.47 10.28 -1.44
N PHE A 24 -11.74 11.21 -2.07
CA PHE A 24 -10.91 12.19 -1.38
C PHE A 24 -11.17 13.61 -1.92
N GLY A 25 -12.41 14.09 -1.74
CA GLY A 25 -12.74 15.51 -1.58
C GLY A 25 -12.43 16.45 -2.74
N THR A 26 -13.43 16.73 -3.57
CA THR A 26 -13.56 18.03 -4.25
C THR A 26 -14.03 19.07 -3.24
N GLY A 27 -13.08 19.71 -2.56
CA GLY A 27 -13.28 20.95 -1.81
C GLY A 27 -12.38 22.03 -2.38
N ASP A 28 -12.94 22.90 -3.22
CA ASP A 28 -12.30 24.14 -3.67
C ASP A 28 -12.14 25.10 -2.47
N ASP A 29 -10.90 25.47 -2.14
CA ASP A 29 -10.42 26.83 -1.81
C ASP A 29 -9.01 26.78 -1.18
N GLY A 30 -7.99 27.21 -1.94
CA GLY A 30 -6.67 27.64 -1.40
C GLY A 30 -5.59 26.56 -1.26
N GLY A 31 -4.77 26.37 -2.31
CA GLY A 31 -3.55 25.55 -2.26
C GLY A 31 -3.85 24.05 -2.19
N THR A 32 -4.32 23.47 -3.29
CA THR A 32 -4.78 22.07 -3.33
C THR A 32 -3.62 21.10 -3.14
N SER A 33 -3.36 20.72 -1.89
CA SER A 33 -2.43 19.65 -1.57
C SER A 33 -3.03 18.34 -2.07
N THR A 34 -2.40 17.73 -3.07
CA THR A 34 -2.80 16.44 -3.65
C THR A 34 -2.28 15.31 -2.78
N LEU A 35 -3.15 14.40 -2.37
CA LEU A 35 -2.75 13.18 -1.68
C LEU A 35 -2.16 12.20 -2.70
N VAL A 36 -0.91 11.81 -2.51
CA VAL A 36 -0.20 10.86 -3.38
C VAL A 36 0.00 9.55 -2.62
N VAL A 37 -0.39 8.43 -3.22
CA VAL A 37 -0.12 7.08 -2.69
C VAL A 37 1.29 6.66 -3.09
N LEU A 38 2.06 6.16 -2.12
CA LEU A 38 3.45 5.73 -2.26
C LEU A 38 3.49 4.22 -2.01
N ASP A 39 3.49 3.45 -3.09
CA ASP A 39 3.51 2.00 -3.10
C ASP A 39 4.53 1.46 -4.13
N PRO A 40 4.99 0.19 -3.99
CA PRO A 40 4.78 -0.73 -2.87
C PRO A 40 5.71 -0.46 -1.66
N ILE A 41 5.26 -0.88 -0.48
CA ILE A 41 6.06 -0.85 0.76
C ILE A 41 7.07 -2.01 0.77
N ASP A 42 8.35 -1.71 1.05
CA ASP A 42 9.43 -2.69 1.17
C ASP A 42 9.69 -3.08 2.63
N TYR A 43 8.83 -3.96 3.17
CA TYR A 43 8.99 -4.48 4.53
C TYR A 43 10.29 -5.29 4.72
N ASP A 44 10.74 -5.99 3.68
CA ASP A 44 11.94 -6.82 3.74
C ASP A 44 13.21 -5.96 3.83
N GLY A 45 13.28 -4.88 3.04
CA GLY A 45 14.33 -3.87 3.12
C GLY A 45 14.32 -3.13 4.46
N TYR A 46 13.16 -2.74 4.95
CA TYR A 46 13.05 -2.11 6.27
C TYR A 46 13.55 -3.03 7.39
N CYS A 47 13.07 -4.28 7.44
CA CYS A 47 13.47 -5.21 8.48
C CYS A 47 14.97 -5.51 8.43
N SER A 48 15.53 -5.77 7.25
CA SER A 48 16.95 -6.11 7.11
C SER A 48 17.90 -4.94 7.37
N SER A 49 17.44 -3.70 7.19
CA SER A 49 18.22 -2.50 7.54
C SER A 49 18.11 -2.12 9.02
N THR A 50 16.98 -2.42 9.65
CA THR A 50 16.72 -2.08 11.07
C THR A 50 17.24 -3.14 12.03
N TYR A 51 17.13 -4.42 11.67
CA TYR A 51 17.48 -5.55 12.51
C TYR A 51 18.40 -6.49 11.73
N ASP A 52 19.56 -6.82 12.32
CA ASP A 52 20.56 -7.66 11.65
C ASP A 52 19.99 -9.03 11.26
N GLY A 53 20.15 -9.37 9.97
CA GLY A 53 19.66 -10.61 9.38
C GLY A 53 18.14 -10.80 9.41
N ALA A 54 17.35 -9.75 9.66
CA ALA A 54 15.90 -9.88 9.78
C ALA A 54 15.18 -9.89 8.44
N LYS A 55 13.99 -10.50 8.44
CA LYS A 55 13.08 -10.60 7.30
C LYS A 55 11.65 -10.26 7.69
N SER A 56 10.89 -9.70 6.76
CA SER A 56 9.47 -9.46 7.00
C SER A 56 8.71 -10.78 6.98
N MET A 57 7.70 -10.90 7.84
CA MET A 57 6.81 -12.05 7.90
C MET A 57 5.42 -11.56 8.27
N ARG A 58 4.42 -12.29 7.78
CA ARG A 58 3.03 -12.06 8.10
C ARG A 58 2.48 -13.24 8.91
N LEU A 59 1.97 -12.99 10.10
CA LEU A 59 1.44 -14.05 10.99
C LEU A 59 -0.06 -14.33 10.80
N GLY A 60 -0.79 -13.44 10.15
CA GLY A 60 -2.23 -13.53 9.97
C GLY A 60 -2.72 -12.56 8.89
N ASP A 61 -4.03 -12.50 8.72
CA ASP A 61 -4.66 -11.71 7.65
C ASP A 61 -4.97 -10.27 8.07
N GLY A 62 -4.67 -9.88 9.31
CA GLY A 62 -4.85 -8.52 9.80
C GLY A 62 -3.75 -7.58 9.30
N ALA A 63 -4.11 -6.30 9.20
CA ALA A 63 -3.20 -5.25 8.78
C ALA A 63 -1.96 -5.10 9.68
N ASN A 64 -2.12 -5.42 10.96
CA ASN A 64 -1.07 -5.31 11.98
C ASN A 64 -0.32 -6.63 12.20
N ASP A 65 -0.55 -7.65 11.38
CA ASP A 65 0.08 -8.97 11.53
C ASP A 65 1.46 -9.06 10.86
N TRP A 66 1.99 -7.92 10.38
CA TRP A 66 3.32 -7.81 9.80
C TRP A 66 4.38 -7.58 10.88
N LEU A 67 5.43 -8.41 10.86
CA LEU A 67 6.50 -8.43 11.84
C LEU A 67 7.86 -8.52 11.15
N CYS A 68 8.89 -7.94 11.77
CA CYS A 68 10.27 -8.30 11.50
C CYS A 68 10.67 -9.53 12.31
N GLY A 69 11.10 -10.58 11.62
CA GLY A 69 11.67 -11.78 12.23
C GLY A 69 13.17 -11.79 12.17
N SER A 70 13.84 -11.87 13.31
CA SER A 70 15.29 -12.05 13.40
C SER A 70 15.65 -13.21 14.34
N ARG A 71 16.94 -13.60 14.33
CA ARG A 71 17.48 -14.50 15.35
C ARG A 71 18.34 -13.74 16.33
N VAL A 72 17.95 -13.73 17.61
CA VAL A 72 18.73 -13.15 18.70
C VAL A 72 19.18 -14.26 19.63
N GLY A 73 20.49 -14.49 19.74
CA GLY A 73 21.03 -15.59 20.54
C GLY A 73 20.60 -16.98 20.06
N GLY A 74 20.34 -17.15 18.76
CA GLY A 74 19.86 -18.40 18.16
C GLY A 74 18.36 -18.67 18.32
N LEU A 75 17.64 -17.83 19.07
CA LEU A 75 16.19 -17.90 19.21
C LEU A 75 15.51 -16.96 18.21
N TRP A 76 14.38 -17.39 17.67
CA TRP A 76 13.57 -16.55 16.80
C TRP A 76 12.86 -15.48 17.65
N SER A 77 12.95 -14.22 17.20
CA SER A 77 12.38 -13.06 17.87
C SER A 77 11.48 -12.28 16.89
N PRO A 78 10.17 -12.21 17.14
CA PRO A 78 9.26 -11.36 16.39
C PRO A 78 9.31 -9.93 16.94
N THR A 79 9.41 -8.96 16.05
CA THR A 79 9.25 -7.54 16.40
C THR A 79 8.13 -6.92 15.55
N PRO A 80 7.10 -6.30 16.15
CA PRO A 80 6.08 -5.57 15.41
C PRO A 80 6.68 -4.53 14.48
N ILE A 81 6.11 -4.41 13.28
CA ILE A 81 6.48 -3.34 12.35
C ILE A 81 5.74 -2.07 12.75
N ASP A 82 6.51 -1.00 12.92
CA ASP A 82 6.00 0.36 13.02
C ASP A 82 5.83 0.92 11.61
N HIS A 83 4.58 1.10 11.17
CA HIS A 83 4.28 1.54 9.80
C HIS A 83 4.63 3.02 9.57
N ASP A 84 4.62 3.86 10.61
CA ASP A 84 5.09 5.24 10.52
C ASP A 84 6.60 5.25 10.23
N ALA A 85 7.35 4.44 10.97
CA ALA A 85 8.79 4.29 10.77
C ALA A 85 9.13 3.73 9.39
N VAL A 86 8.33 2.78 8.86
CA VAL A 86 8.51 2.24 7.50
C VAL A 86 8.30 3.31 6.44
N CYS A 87 7.20 4.08 6.52
CA CYS A 87 6.92 5.14 5.55
C CYS A 87 8.00 6.23 5.59
N ALA A 88 8.40 6.64 6.80
CA ALA A 88 9.47 7.61 6.99
C ALA A 88 10.82 7.13 6.44
N TRP A 89 11.14 5.85 6.66
CA TRP A 89 12.38 5.23 6.18
C TRP A 89 12.44 5.13 4.65
N GLN A 90 11.35 4.69 4.01
CA GLN A 90 11.34 4.42 2.57
C GLN A 90 11.12 5.67 1.72
N PHE A 91 10.23 6.55 2.18
CA PHE A 91 9.71 7.65 1.36
C PHE A 91 10.00 9.04 1.92
N GLY A 92 10.50 9.13 3.17
CA GLY A 92 10.87 10.36 3.82
C GLY A 92 9.89 10.80 4.92
N PRO A 93 10.29 11.76 5.77
CA PRO A 93 9.61 12.09 7.03
C PRO A 93 8.19 12.65 6.89
N GLU A 94 7.82 13.14 5.71
CA GLU A 94 6.48 13.68 5.43
C GLU A 94 5.47 12.60 5.00
N SER A 95 5.93 11.35 4.88
CA SER A 95 5.08 10.22 4.48
C SER A 95 4.37 9.60 5.68
N GLU A 96 3.05 9.47 5.60
CA GLU A 96 2.21 8.89 6.65
C GLU A 96 1.65 7.52 6.24
N PRO A 97 1.53 6.55 7.17
CA PRO A 97 0.86 5.30 6.90
C PRO A 97 -0.66 5.49 6.92
N ARG A 98 -1.34 4.87 5.97
CA ARG A 98 -2.80 4.81 5.93
C ARG A 98 -3.26 3.38 5.69
N LEU A 99 -4.31 3.02 6.42
CA LEU A 99 -5.00 1.75 6.21
C LEU A 99 -5.90 1.87 4.98
N GLN A 100 -5.70 1.02 3.99
CA GLN A 100 -6.65 0.88 2.88
C GLN A 100 -7.94 0.21 3.37
N PRO A 101 -9.12 0.64 2.88
CA PRO A 101 -10.37 -0.09 3.12
C PRO A 101 -10.25 -1.53 2.58
N ALA A 102 -10.64 -2.50 3.42
CA ALA A 102 -10.33 -3.94 3.33
C ALA A 102 -10.42 -4.60 1.93
N GLY A 103 -9.48 -5.52 1.66
CA GLY A 103 -9.61 -6.50 0.56
C GLY A 103 -8.31 -7.03 -0.06
N THR A 104 -7.12 -6.54 0.32
CA THR A 104 -5.84 -6.96 -0.28
C THR A 104 -4.81 -7.30 0.79
N ALA A 105 -3.81 -8.11 0.45
CA ALA A 105 -2.76 -8.56 1.37
C ALA A 105 -1.82 -7.45 1.89
N PHE A 106 -2.04 -6.21 1.45
CA PHE A 106 -1.24 -5.03 1.74
C PHE A 106 -2.16 -3.94 2.28
N ASP A 107 -2.64 -4.15 3.52
CA ASP A 107 -3.62 -3.26 4.15
C ASP A 107 -3.06 -1.87 4.44
N TRP A 108 -1.73 -1.70 4.47
CA TRP A 108 -1.07 -0.42 4.68
C TRP A 108 -0.48 0.14 3.37
N ILE A 109 -0.67 1.44 3.19
CA ILE A 109 0.00 2.27 2.18
C ILE A 109 0.68 3.44 2.86
N CYS A 110 1.69 4.00 2.21
CA CYS A 110 2.23 5.30 2.59
C CYS A 110 1.58 6.38 1.72
N VAL A 111 1.32 7.54 2.30
CA VAL A 111 0.77 8.70 1.58
C VAL A 111 1.56 9.95 1.92
N GLU A 112 1.60 10.91 1.00
CA GLU A 112 2.22 12.21 1.19
C GLU A 112 1.30 13.30 0.60
N LEU A 113 1.24 14.46 1.24
CA LEU A 113 0.57 15.64 0.70
C LEU A 113 1.56 16.44 -0.17
N ARG A 114 1.25 16.61 -1.46
CA ARG A 114 2.05 17.43 -2.39
C ARG A 114 1.28 18.66 -2.83
N GLY A 115 1.81 19.85 -2.53
CA GLY A 115 1.31 21.15 -3.00
C GLY A 115 2.10 21.73 -4.15
#